data_AF-K2MAD0-F1
#
_entry.id   AF-K2MAD0-F1
#
_cell.length_a   1.000
_cell.length_b   1.000
_cell.length_c   1.000
_cell.angle_alpha   90.00
_cell.angle_beta   90.00
_cell.angle_gamma   90.00
#
_symmetry.space_group_name_H-M   'P 1'
#
loop_
_entity.id
_entity.type
_entity.pdbx_description
1 polymer ?
#
loop_
_entity_poly.entity_id
_entity_poly.type
_entity_poly.pdbx_seq_one_letter_code
_entity_poly.pdbx_strand_id
1 'polypeptide(L)'
;MNSYILNMSLQFICAFMYVFCLFFFPSLSFFFSIAHAAVVWWNGSPPDMFLRNLLQLHSLHSRRRWEQRIASVLSEHEESKVDDVARRFARIYKERRYTSVEEAFPLHDKARWVGLSEPSSTSPGANRAVAQPPNPHVLKLALLGPQNSGKTSLLNAISLSHIGAVSNRSGSTKDWIKGVATVHNTQLVLLDTPGVVIINSDKDRRRHAAPSARAWDALMVTDLVLLTIPAGLGFVEPEQKAVAREVVHRASLRKMPVVLVITMMDKVQTPKHRELYFSMRTDFESMCLPIAAVHETSVKGCSGLLELKDFLCRYAKPGEWEFFRNEATDATTVDRLSELLRQCFFEVLPHEIPHQMRHRIIGWTKKDSGTTEIITEVFFDRPAYMFIFYSKLEAICYRAQRVVERELKGRYRFVFQAFIAPGGVSSR
;
A
#
# COMPACT_ATOMS: atom_id res chain seq x y z
N MET A 1 -23.52 -21.47 54.47
CA MET A 1 -23.66 -21.51 52.99
C MET A 1 -22.32 -21.90 52.41
N ASN A 2 -22.07 -23.20 52.44
CA ASN A 2 -20.90 -23.87 51.87
C ASN A 2 -21.23 -24.30 50.43
N SER A 3 -20.19 -24.49 49.61
CA SER A 3 -20.21 -25.04 48.23
C SER A 3 -20.07 -24.05 47.07
N TYR A 4 -19.16 -23.06 47.15
CA TYR A 4 -18.68 -22.33 45.95
C TYR A 4 -17.17 -21.99 45.94
N ILE A 5 -16.36 -22.53 46.86
CA ILE A 5 -14.91 -22.20 46.97
C ILE A 5 -13.98 -23.40 46.65
N LEU A 6 -14.52 -24.55 46.19
CA LEU A 6 -13.71 -25.77 45.96
C LEU A 6 -13.68 -26.30 44.51
N ASN A 7 -14.12 -25.51 43.52
CA ASN A 7 -14.03 -25.88 42.09
C ASN A 7 -13.04 -25.04 41.26
N MET A 8 -12.30 -24.12 41.89
CA MET A 8 -11.34 -23.25 41.18
C MET A 8 -9.87 -23.72 41.24
N SER A 9 -9.60 -24.88 41.84
CA SER A 9 -8.25 -25.43 42.03
C SER A 9 -7.95 -26.72 41.25
N LEU A 10 -8.94 -27.34 40.57
CA LEU A 10 -8.71 -28.52 39.71
C LEU A 10 -8.45 -28.17 38.23
N GLN A 11 -8.99 -27.06 37.72
CA GLN A 11 -8.73 -26.61 36.34
C GLN A 11 -7.32 -26.03 36.14
N PHE A 12 -6.69 -25.50 37.20
CA PHE A 12 -5.32 -24.99 37.14
C PHE A 12 -4.26 -26.11 37.12
N ILE A 13 -4.54 -27.27 37.72
CA ILE A 13 -3.60 -28.40 37.75
C ILE A 13 -3.63 -29.17 36.41
N CYS A 14 -4.79 -29.28 35.76
CA CYS A 14 -4.90 -29.92 34.44
C CYS A 14 -4.29 -29.08 33.30
N ALA A 15 -4.38 -27.75 33.36
CA ALA A 15 -3.79 -26.86 32.35
C ALA A 15 -2.25 -26.82 32.44
N PHE A 16 -1.68 -26.97 33.64
CA PHE A 16 -0.22 -26.97 33.83
C PHE A 16 0.44 -28.28 33.38
N MET A 17 -0.23 -29.43 33.54
CA MET A 17 0.25 -30.72 33.03
C MET A 17 0.18 -30.82 31.49
N TYR A 18 -0.77 -30.13 30.84
CA TYR A 18 -0.93 -30.19 29.39
C TYR A 18 0.18 -29.43 28.63
N VAL A 19 0.70 -28.35 29.24
CA VAL A 19 1.82 -27.56 28.66
C VAL A 19 3.17 -28.22 28.93
N PHE A 20 3.32 -29.00 30.01
CA PHE A 20 4.56 -29.69 30.36
C PHE A 20 4.83 -30.94 29.50
N CYS A 21 3.78 -31.63 29.03
CA CYS A 21 3.94 -32.83 28.18
C CYS A 21 4.25 -32.52 26.70
N LEU A 22 3.99 -31.30 26.21
CA LEU A 22 4.25 -30.92 24.82
C LEU A 22 5.72 -30.58 24.51
N PHE A 23 6.58 -30.47 25.53
CA PHE A 23 7.97 -30.03 25.36
C PHE A 23 9.04 -31.13 25.50
N PHE A 24 8.72 -32.38 25.87
CA PHE A 24 9.76 -33.36 26.23
C PHE A 24 9.71 -34.79 25.67
N PHE A 25 8.77 -35.18 24.80
CA PHE A 25 8.81 -36.53 24.18
C PHE A 25 8.36 -36.55 22.72
N PRO A 26 9.20 -37.03 21.77
CA PRO A 26 8.79 -37.28 20.39
C PRO A 26 8.49 -38.78 20.21
N SER A 27 7.23 -39.18 20.08
CA SER A 27 6.83 -40.37 19.27
C SER A 27 5.32 -40.62 19.24
N LEU A 28 4.87 -41.06 18.06
CA LEU A 28 3.51 -41.49 17.74
C LEU A 28 3.15 -42.78 18.50
N SER A 29 2.08 -42.74 19.30
CA SER A 29 1.05 -43.79 19.44
C SER A 29 0.24 -43.52 20.70
N PHE A 30 -0.89 -42.81 20.61
CA PHE A 30 -2.00 -42.82 21.59
C PHE A 30 -3.07 -41.77 21.16
N PHE A 31 -3.78 -42.03 20.06
CA PHE A 31 -4.87 -41.15 19.58
C PHE A 31 -6.23 -41.86 19.42
N PHE A 32 -6.37 -43.07 19.96
CA PHE A 32 -7.62 -43.84 19.94
C PHE A 32 -8.04 -44.18 21.37
N SER A 33 -8.73 -43.25 22.05
CA SER A 33 -9.70 -43.63 23.12
C SER A 33 -10.55 -42.49 23.70
N ILE A 34 -10.71 -41.34 23.03
CA ILE A 34 -11.61 -40.26 23.54
C ILE A 34 -12.48 -39.70 22.40
N ALA A 35 -13.12 -40.59 21.64
CA ALA A 35 -14.14 -40.25 20.65
C ALA A 35 -15.37 -41.18 20.72
N HIS A 36 -15.65 -41.72 21.91
CA HIS A 36 -16.73 -42.68 22.15
C HIS A 36 -17.57 -42.31 23.38
N ALA A 37 -18.03 -41.05 23.44
CA ALA A 37 -18.93 -40.59 24.50
C ALA A 37 -19.88 -39.44 24.10
N ALA A 38 -20.19 -39.26 22.80
CA ALA A 38 -21.10 -38.19 22.36
C ALA A 38 -22.07 -38.59 21.23
N VAL A 39 -22.36 -39.88 21.05
CA VAL A 39 -23.26 -40.40 19.98
C VAL A 39 -24.48 -41.13 20.54
N VAL A 40 -24.83 -40.96 21.82
CA VAL A 40 -26.04 -41.57 22.40
C VAL A 40 -26.91 -40.50 23.06
N TRP A 41 -27.58 -39.71 22.23
CA TRP A 41 -28.92 -39.12 22.48
C TRP A 41 -29.33 -38.25 21.28
N TRP A 42 -29.98 -38.83 20.27
CA TRP A 42 -31.23 -38.33 19.67
C TRP A 42 -31.64 -39.28 18.53
N ASN A 43 -32.50 -40.26 18.87
CA ASN A 43 -33.22 -41.14 17.96
C ASN A 43 -34.52 -40.47 17.49
N GLY A 44 -34.97 -40.74 16.26
CA GLY A 44 -36.39 -40.63 15.89
C GLY A 44 -36.68 -40.28 14.43
N SER A 45 -37.10 -41.29 13.66
CA SER A 45 -37.22 -41.37 12.19
C SER A 45 -38.57 -40.86 11.57
N PRO A 46 -38.67 -40.71 10.23
CA PRO A 46 -39.84 -40.25 9.42
C PRO A 46 -40.69 -41.47 8.90
N PRO A 47 -41.77 -41.40 8.04
CA PRO A 47 -41.75 -40.94 6.62
C PRO A 47 -43.08 -40.39 5.98
N ASP A 48 -42.91 -39.72 4.82
CA ASP A 48 -43.70 -39.70 3.56
C ASP A 48 -45.26 -39.60 3.54
N MET A 49 -45.81 -38.62 2.79
CA MET A 49 -46.16 -38.74 1.35
C MET A 49 -47.25 -37.72 0.90
N PHE A 50 -47.04 -37.11 -0.29
CA PHE A 50 -47.98 -36.38 -1.17
C PHE A 50 -48.64 -35.08 -0.66
N LEU A 51 -48.81 -34.01 -1.44
CA LEU A 51 -48.22 -33.49 -2.68
C LEU A 51 -48.84 -32.08 -2.81
N ARG A 52 -48.04 -31.06 -3.12
CA ARG A 52 -48.45 -29.99 -4.06
C ARG A 52 -47.23 -29.28 -4.63
N ASN A 53 -46.80 -29.83 -5.75
CA ASN A 53 -45.92 -29.24 -6.75
C ASN A 53 -46.51 -27.96 -7.35
N LEU A 54 -45.66 -26.97 -7.59
CA LEU A 54 -45.33 -26.44 -8.93
C LEU A 54 -44.45 -25.21 -8.72
N LEU A 55 -43.15 -25.35 -8.99
CA LEU A 55 -42.19 -24.31 -9.42
C LEU A 55 -40.76 -24.71 -9.04
N GLN A 56 -40.20 -25.81 -9.59
CA GLN A 56 -38.73 -25.95 -9.66
C GLN A 56 -38.20 -27.08 -10.56
N LEU A 57 -38.86 -27.40 -11.68
CA LEU A 57 -38.33 -28.39 -12.65
C LEU A 57 -37.97 -27.82 -14.02
N HIS A 58 -37.89 -26.49 -14.17
CA HIS A 58 -37.44 -25.87 -15.42
C HIS A 58 -35.95 -25.46 -15.46
N SER A 59 -35.16 -25.64 -14.40
CA SER A 59 -33.78 -25.11 -14.34
C SER A 59 -32.65 -26.11 -14.58
N LEU A 60 -32.92 -27.41 -14.60
CA LEU A 60 -31.85 -28.42 -14.73
C LEU A 60 -31.70 -28.99 -16.15
N HIS A 61 -32.79 -29.07 -16.92
CA HIS A 61 -32.73 -29.51 -18.32
C HIS A 61 -32.22 -28.41 -19.29
N SER A 62 -32.34 -27.13 -18.93
CA SER A 62 -31.81 -26.01 -19.76
C SER A 62 -30.28 -25.85 -19.62
N ARG A 63 -29.72 -26.19 -18.46
CA ARG A 63 -28.30 -26.01 -18.15
C ARG A 63 -27.40 -26.98 -18.92
N ARG A 64 -27.79 -28.26 -19.03
CA ARG A 64 -27.06 -29.26 -19.84
C ARG A 64 -27.09 -28.96 -21.34
N ARG A 65 -28.20 -28.40 -21.87
CA ARG A 65 -28.28 -27.95 -23.28
C ARG A 65 -27.42 -26.72 -23.56
N TRP A 66 -27.26 -25.84 -22.59
CA TRP A 66 -26.41 -24.64 -22.68
C TRP A 66 -24.92 -25.01 -22.58
N GLU A 67 -24.56 -25.93 -21.69
CA GLU A 67 -23.19 -26.45 -21.57
C GLU A 67 -22.77 -27.24 -22.82
N GLN A 68 -23.66 -28.05 -23.40
CA GLN A 68 -23.40 -28.72 -24.69
C GLN A 68 -23.31 -27.73 -25.87
N ARG A 69 -24.08 -26.63 -25.85
CA ARG A 69 -23.96 -25.53 -26.83
C ARG A 69 -22.69 -24.71 -26.67
N ILE A 70 -22.20 -24.52 -25.44
CA ILE A 70 -20.93 -23.81 -25.20
C ILE A 70 -19.75 -24.69 -25.59
N ALA A 71 -19.81 -25.98 -25.29
CA ALA A 71 -18.81 -26.93 -25.75
C ALA A 71 -18.77 -27.01 -27.29
N SER A 72 -19.92 -26.93 -27.98
CA SER A 72 -19.97 -26.92 -29.45
C SER A 72 -19.51 -25.59 -30.06
N VAL A 73 -19.79 -24.46 -29.42
CA VAL A 73 -19.34 -23.12 -29.87
C VAL A 73 -17.85 -22.90 -29.60
N LEU A 74 -17.30 -23.50 -28.54
CA LEU A 74 -15.86 -23.50 -28.26
C LEU A 74 -15.08 -24.50 -29.14
N SER A 75 -15.76 -25.47 -29.78
CA SER A 75 -15.14 -26.41 -30.71
C SER A 75 -15.06 -25.92 -32.16
N GLU A 76 -15.76 -24.84 -32.51
CA GLU A 76 -15.58 -24.18 -33.81
C GLU A 76 -14.46 -23.14 -33.72
N HIS A 77 -13.23 -23.66 -33.86
CA HIS A 77 -12.01 -22.89 -34.05
C HIS A 77 -12.09 -21.98 -35.27
N GLU A 78 -11.89 -20.67 -35.08
CA GLU A 78 -11.26 -19.83 -36.10
C GLU A 78 -10.03 -19.15 -35.49
N GLU A 79 -9.03 -19.98 -35.13
CA GLU A 79 -7.66 -19.55 -34.81
C GLU A 79 -7.03 -18.74 -35.96
N SER A 80 -7.51 -18.95 -37.20
CA SER A 80 -7.05 -18.22 -38.40
C SER A 80 -7.23 -16.71 -38.29
N LYS A 81 -8.31 -16.22 -37.64
CA LYS A 81 -8.58 -14.78 -37.52
C LYS A 81 -7.69 -14.10 -36.47
N VAL A 82 -7.28 -14.81 -35.43
CA VAL A 82 -6.34 -14.29 -34.41
C VAL A 82 -4.93 -14.24 -34.98
N ASP A 83 -4.53 -15.26 -35.74
CA ASP A 83 -3.25 -15.27 -36.45
C ASP A 83 -3.19 -14.26 -37.60
N ASP A 84 -4.31 -13.94 -38.25
CA ASP A 84 -4.37 -12.87 -39.26
C ASP A 84 -4.19 -11.49 -38.66
N VAL A 85 -4.73 -11.25 -37.46
CA VAL A 85 -4.50 -10.00 -36.72
C VAL A 85 -3.04 -9.92 -36.27
N ALA A 86 -2.47 -11.00 -35.73
CA ALA A 86 -1.05 -11.06 -35.34
C ALA A 86 -0.10 -10.87 -36.54
N ARG A 87 -0.40 -11.50 -37.69
CA ARG A 87 0.35 -11.33 -38.94
C ARG A 87 0.21 -9.92 -39.51
N ARG A 88 -0.96 -9.28 -39.38
CA ARG A 88 -1.18 -7.89 -39.78
C ARG A 88 -0.36 -6.92 -38.90
N PHE A 89 -0.26 -7.18 -37.60
CA PHE A 89 0.62 -6.41 -36.70
C PHE A 89 2.11 -6.62 -37.01
N ALA A 90 2.55 -7.85 -37.28
CA ALA A 90 3.93 -8.14 -37.67
C ALA A 90 4.31 -7.51 -39.02
N ARG A 91 3.38 -7.45 -39.98
CA ARG A 91 3.57 -6.82 -41.29
C ARG A 91 3.74 -5.30 -41.18
N ILE A 92 2.93 -4.64 -40.35
CA ILE A 92 3.04 -3.19 -40.09
C ILE A 92 4.40 -2.85 -39.43
N TYR A 93 4.93 -3.75 -38.59
CA TYR A 93 6.26 -3.60 -37.97
C TYR A 93 7.42 -3.84 -38.95
N LYS A 94 7.27 -4.75 -39.92
CA LYS A 94 8.30 -5.04 -40.93
C LYS A 94 8.36 -4.00 -42.06
N GLU A 95 7.23 -3.38 -42.40
CA GLU A 95 7.13 -2.46 -43.54
C GLU A 95 7.46 -0.99 -43.18
N ARG A 96 7.46 -0.62 -41.89
CA ARG A 96 8.03 0.67 -41.44
C ARG A 96 9.48 0.45 -41.03
N ARG A 97 10.43 0.83 -41.90
CA ARG A 97 11.87 0.90 -41.57
C ARG A 97 12.08 1.85 -40.40
N TYR A 98 12.04 1.31 -39.18
CA TYR A 98 12.63 1.93 -38.00
C TYR A 98 13.98 1.25 -37.76
N THR A 99 15.02 2.07 -37.65
CA THR A 99 16.37 1.67 -37.27
C THR A 99 16.33 0.90 -35.96
N SER A 100 16.98 -0.27 -35.88
CA SER A 100 17.04 -1.00 -34.60
C SER A 100 17.74 -0.12 -33.55
N VAL A 101 17.35 -0.26 -32.27
CA VAL A 101 17.92 0.55 -31.16
C VAL A 101 19.45 0.41 -31.09
N GLU A 102 19.97 -0.72 -31.54
CA GLU A 102 21.39 -1.05 -31.62
C GLU A 102 22.12 -0.33 -32.78
N GLU A 103 21.42 -0.06 -33.90
CA GLU A 103 21.96 0.74 -35.02
C GLU A 103 21.88 2.26 -34.76
N ALA A 104 20.89 2.73 -33.99
CA ALA A 104 20.77 4.14 -33.61
C ALA A 104 21.79 4.56 -32.54
N PHE A 105 22.33 3.61 -31.77
CA PHE A 105 23.33 3.83 -30.73
C PHE A 105 24.38 2.70 -30.76
N PRO A 106 25.43 2.80 -31.60
CA PRO A 106 26.50 1.82 -31.57
C PRO A 106 27.18 1.85 -30.19
N LEU A 107 27.10 0.74 -29.46
CA LEU A 107 27.87 0.54 -28.24
C LEU A 107 29.35 0.57 -28.60
N HIS A 108 30.04 1.67 -28.28
CA HIS A 108 31.49 1.71 -28.34
C HIS A 108 32.06 0.84 -27.21
N ASP A 109 32.59 -0.31 -27.59
CA ASP A 109 33.19 -1.36 -26.75
C ASP A 109 34.50 -0.96 -26.04
N LYS A 110 34.63 0.31 -25.60
CA LYS A 110 35.85 0.82 -24.92
C LYS A 110 35.65 1.44 -23.54
N ALA A 111 34.47 1.32 -22.92
CA ALA A 111 34.28 1.68 -21.51
C ALA A 111 34.31 0.43 -20.61
N ARG A 112 35.45 -0.26 -20.60
CA ARG A 112 35.77 -1.26 -19.58
C ARG A 112 36.05 -0.48 -18.29
N TRP A 113 35.10 -0.48 -17.36
CA TRP A 113 35.23 0.18 -16.06
C TRP A 113 36.40 -0.41 -15.28
N VAL A 114 37.56 0.23 -15.34
CA VAL A 114 38.73 -0.03 -14.51
C VAL A 114 38.76 1.04 -13.42
N GLY A 115 38.68 0.61 -12.16
CA GLY A 115 39.07 1.40 -11.00
C GLY A 115 37.94 2.19 -10.32
N LEU A 116 37.15 1.53 -9.49
CA LEU A 116 36.51 2.19 -8.35
C LEU A 116 37.23 1.75 -7.08
N SER A 117 38.06 2.64 -6.55
CA SER A 117 38.51 2.60 -5.16
C SER A 117 37.34 3.11 -4.29
N GLU A 118 36.89 2.32 -3.32
CA GLU A 118 36.37 2.88 -2.07
C GLU A 118 37.56 3.32 -1.18
N PRO A 119 37.41 4.05 -0.04
CA PRO A 119 36.30 4.83 0.53
C PRO A 119 36.74 6.22 1.07
N SER A 120 35.80 7.08 1.50
CA SER A 120 35.98 7.89 2.74
C SER A 120 34.68 8.52 3.24
N SER A 121 34.32 8.17 4.48
CA SER A 121 33.47 8.93 5.37
C SER A 121 34.00 10.35 5.60
N THR A 122 33.18 11.40 5.46
CA THR A 122 33.45 12.70 6.11
C THR A 122 32.19 13.59 6.20
N SER A 123 31.87 13.95 7.45
CA SER A 123 31.20 15.16 7.98
C SER A 123 29.86 15.71 7.41
N PRO A 124 28.87 16.01 8.28
CA PRO A 124 27.70 16.81 7.94
C PRO A 124 28.07 18.30 7.96
N GLY A 125 27.80 19.04 6.89
CA GLY A 125 27.92 20.51 6.89
C GLY A 125 28.70 21.16 5.74
N ALA A 126 29.05 20.43 4.68
CA ALA A 126 29.48 21.08 3.43
C ALA A 126 28.26 21.29 2.54
N ASN A 127 27.91 22.54 2.28
CA ASN A 127 26.84 22.95 1.38
C ASN A 127 27.18 22.48 -0.06
N ARG A 128 26.88 21.22 -0.38
CA ARG A 128 27.06 20.67 -1.72
C ARG A 128 26.05 21.36 -2.63
N ALA A 129 26.50 22.31 -3.43
CA ALA A 129 25.66 22.94 -4.44
C ALA A 129 25.06 21.86 -5.36
N VAL A 130 23.75 21.88 -5.53
CA VAL A 130 23.03 20.97 -6.43
C VAL A 130 23.45 21.27 -7.87
N ALA A 131 23.91 20.25 -8.60
CA ALA A 131 24.27 20.40 -10.00
C ALA A 131 23.01 20.68 -10.84
N GLN A 132 22.97 21.86 -11.47
CA GLN A 132 21.82 22.33 -12.24
C GLN A 132 21.92 21.88 -13.71
N PRO A 133 20.86 21.30 -14.31
CA PRO A 133 20.79 21.04 -15.74
C PRO A 133 20.54 22.34 -16.53
N PRO A 134 20.67 22.32 -17.87
CA PRO A 134 20.26 23.45 -18.71
C PRO A 134 18.72 23.62 -18.64
N ASN A 135 18.26 24.85 -18.41
CA ASN A 135 16.84 25.21 -18.23
C ASN A 135 16.16 24.33 -17.17
N PRO A 136 16.56 24.42 -15.89
CA PRO A 136 15.98 23.61 -14.84
C PRO A 136 14.53 24.03 -14.60
N HIS A 137 13.66 23.03 -14.43
CA HIS A 137 12.26 23.23 -14.10
C HIS A 137 11.91 22.48 -12.81
N VAL A 138 10.98 23.03 -12.04
CA VAL A 138 10.49 22.43 -10.80
C VAL A 138 8.97 22.52 -10.75
N LEU A 139 8.34 21.47 -10.23
CA LEU A 139 6.92 21.44 -9.91
C LEU A 139 6.71 20.86 -8.51
N LYS A 140 6.05 21.61 -7.63
CA LYS A 140 5.66 21.14 -6.31
C LYS A 140 4.20 20.67 -6.32
N LEU A 141 3.97 19.44 -5.87
CA LEU A 141 2.72 18.72 -5.98
C LEU A 141 2.23 18.26 -4.61
N ALA A 142 0.95 18.49 -4.28
CA ALA A 142 0.32 17.89 -3.11
C ALA A 142 -0.55 16.69 -3.52
N LEU A 143 -0.30 15.52 -2.95
CA LEU A 143 -1.18 14.36 -3.07
C LEU A 143 -2.29 14.48 -2.03
N LEU A 144 -3.51 14.80 -2.44
CA LEU A 144 -4.67 14.96 -1.56
C LEU A 144 -5.77 13.96 -1.93
N GLY A 145 -6.55 13.55 -0.93
CA GLY A 145 -7.67 12.64 -1.16
C GLY A 145 -8.04 11.83 0.07
N PRO A 146 -9.11 11.02 -0.04
CA PRO A 146 -9.63 10.21 1.06
C PRO A 146 -8.58 9.22 1.58
N GLN A 147 -8.80 8.65 2.76
CA GLN A 147 -7.92 7.60 3.28
C GLN A 147 -7.89 6.39 2.34
N ASN A 148 -6.75 5.68 2.29
CA ASN A 148 -6.56 4.48 1.46
C ASN A 148 -6.76 4.68 -0.06
N SER A 149 -6.70 5.90 -0.56
CA SER A 149 -6.74 6.24 -2.00
C SER A 149 -5.46 5.90 -2.77
N GLY A 150 -4.43 5.35 -2.11
CA GLY A 150 -3.17 4.99 -2.75
C GLY A 150 -2.19 6.14 -2.96
N LYS A 151 -2.33 7.28 -2.26
CA LYS A 151 -1.41 8.42 -2.32
C LYS A 151 0.06 8.02 -2.09
N THR A 152 0.37 7.39 -0.97
CA THR A 152 1.73 6.94 -0.65
C THR A 152 2.26 5.91 -1.64
N SER A 153 1.40 5.02 -2.15
CA SER A 153 1.79 4.07 -3.21
C SER A 153 2.15 4.80 -4.50
N LEU A 154 1.39 5.84 -4.85
CA LEU A 154 1.65 6.67 -6.02
C LEU A 154 2.94 7.49 -5.84
N LEU A 155 3.18 8.05 -4.64
CA LEU A 155 4.44 8.72 -4.29
C LEU A 155 5.63 7.78 -4.53
N ASN A 156 5.59 6.59 -3.93
CA ASN A 156 6.68 5.63 -4.03
C ASN A 156 6.92 5.19 -5.48
N ALA A 157 5.84 5.00 -6.26
CA ALA A 157 5.93 4.61 -7.67
C ALA A 157 6.48 5.73 -8.56
N ILE A 158 6.05 6.98 -8.35
CA ILE A 158 6.55 8.12 -9.12
C ILE A 158 8.02 8.39 -8.79
N SER A 159 8.39 8.33 -7.51
CA SER A 159 9.75 8.58 -7.03
C SER A 159 10.70 7.39 -7.22
N LEU A 160 10.19 6.24 -7.69
CA LEU A 160 10.94 4.98 -7.85
C LEU A 160 11.71 4.58 -6.58
N SER A 161 11.15 4.90 -5.42
CA SER A 161 11.77 4.67 -4.12
C SER A 161 10.72 4.43 -3.06
N HIS A 162 11.00 3.57 -2.09
CA HIS A 162 10.11 3.32 -0.98
C HIS A 162 10.30 4.36 0.14
N ILE A 163 9.57 5.48 0.04
CA ILE A 163 9.75 6.65 0.90
C ILE A 163 8.76 6.60 2.08
N GLY A 164 7.47 6.44 1.78
CA GLY A 164 6.42 6.40 2.79
C GLY A 164 5.89 4.99 3.03
N ALA A 165 5.42 4.73 4.25
CA ALA A 165 4.85 3.44 4.61
C ALA A 165 3.46 3.22 3.98
N VAL A 166 3.33 2.15 3.20
CA VAL A 166 2.09 1.77 2.52
C VAL A 166 1.34 0.70 3.33
N SER A 167 0.06 0.93 3.59
CA SER A 167 -0.81 -0.06 4.20
C SER A 167 -2.23 0.06 3.65
N ASN A 168 -2.99 -1.03 3.67
CA ASN A 168 -4.43 -1.01 3.42
C ASN A 168 -5.22 -0.48 4.63
N ARG A 169 -4.54 -0.20 5.75
CA ARG A 169 -5.13 0.33 6.97
C ARG A 169 -5.18 1.85 6.92
N SER A 170 -6.31 2.42 7.37
CA SER A 170 -6.52 3.86 7.42
C SER A 170 -5.49 4.55 8.30
N GLY A 171 -5.14 5.80 8.00
CA GLY A 171 -4.28 6.61 8.88
C GLY A 171 -2.82 6.14 8.97
N SER A 172 -2.29 5.53 7.91
CA SER A 172 -0.86 5.20 7.82
C SER A 172 -0.01 6.48 7.90
N THR A 173 -0.25 7.45 7.02
CA THR A 173 0.52 8.70 6.94
C THR A 173 0.01 9.71 7.97
N LYS A 174 0.86 10.09 8.94
CA LYS A 174 0.53 11.06 10.02
C LYS A 174 1.09 12.46 9.77
N ASP A 175 2.16 12.54 8.99
CA ASP A 175 2.86 13.75 8.58
C ASP A 175 3.06 13.75 7.06
N TRP A 176 3.27 14.93 6.50
CA TRP A 176 3.61 15.07 5.09
C TRP A 176 4.99 14.48 4.80
N ILE A 177 5.07 13.63 3.78
CA ILE A 177 6.31 12.98 3.35
C ILE A 177 6.67 13.52 1.98
N LYS A 178 7.91 13.97 1.81
CA LYS A 178 8.40 14.49 0.54
C LYS A 178 9.08 13.39 -0.26
N GLY A 179 8.66 13.25 -1.52
CA GLY A 179 9.35 12.46 -2.52
C GLY A 179 9.68 13.29 -3.74
N VAL A 180 10.73 12.91 -4.44
CA VAL A 180 11.30 13.64 -5.56
C VAL A 180 11.44 12.67 -6.73
N ALA A 181 10.95 13.09 -7.88
CA ALA A 181 11.14 12.38 -9.13
C ALA A 181 11.74 13.34 -10.17
N THR A 182 12.91 12.98 -10.68
CA THR A 182 13.57 13.75 -11.74
C THR A 182 13.21 13.16 -13.09
N VAL A 183 12.62 13.96 -13.97
CA VAL A 183 12.27 13.61 -15.35
C VAL A 183 12.96 14.61 -16.29
N HIS A 184 13.95 14.15 -17.06
CA HIS A 184 14.80 15.01 -17.86
C HIS A 184 15.43 16.17 -17.06
N ASN A 185 15.06 17.41 -17.36
CA ASN A 185 15.53 18.63 -16.69
C ASN A 185 14.50 19.18 -15.68
N THR A 186 13.47 18.39 -15.37
CA THR A 186 12.37 18.75 -14.49
C THR A 186 12.39 17.95 -13.19
N GLN A 187 12.30 18.61 -12.05
CA GLN A 187 12.07 17.98 -10.75
C GLN A 187 10.59 18.08 -10.36
N LEU A 188 9.99 16.92 -10.12
CA LEU A 188 8.68 16.80 -9.51
C LEU A 188 8.88 16.56 -8.01
N VAL A 189 8.52 17.54 -7.18
CA VAL A 189 8.56 17.44 -5.71
C VAL A 189 7.16 17.13 -5.22
N LEU A 190 6.94 15.89 -4.82
CA LEU A 190 5.66 15.37 -4.36
C LEU A 190 5.58 15.39 -2.84
N LEU A 191 4.48 15.92 -2.31
CA LEU A 191 4.15 15.88 -0.89
C LEU A 191 3.00 14.90 -0.69
N ASP A 192 3.29 13.73 -0.14
CA ASP A 192 2.28 12.79 0.32
C ASP A 192 1.70 13.28 1.63
N THR A 193 0.37 13.42 1.71
CA THR A 193 -0.30 13.91 2.91
C THR A 193 -1.08 12.82 3.61
N PRO A 194 -1.40 13.01 4.91
CA PRO A 194 -2.45 12.23 5.57
C PRO A 194 -3.75 12.22 4.74
N GLY A 195 -4.51 11.13 4.82
CA GLY A 195 -5.80 11.06 4.16
C GLY A 195 -6.80 12.03 4.79
N VAL A 196 -7.44 12.84 3.96
CA VAL A 196 -8.42 13.84 4.39
C VAL A 196 -9.69 13.14 4.87
N VAL A 197 -10.18 13.55 6.04
CA VAL A 197 -11.45 13.11 6.61
C VAL A 197 -12.31 14.34 6.87
N ILE A 198 -13.55 14.34 6.38
CA ILE A 198 -14.50 15.41 6.69
C ILE A 198 -15.00 15.23 8.12
N ILE A 199 -14.83 16.27 8.94
CA ILE A 199 -15.13 16.23 10.36
C ILE A 199 -16.61 16.50 10.56
N ASN A 200 -17.39 15.45 10.83
CA ASN A 200 -18.83 15.56 11.08
C ASN A 200 -19.20 15.35 12.56
N SER A 201 -18.27 14.86 13.38
CA SER A 201 -18.49 14.60 14.81
C SER A 201 -17.31 15.00 15.69
N ASP A 202 -17.55 15.16 16.99
CA ASP A 202 -16.49 15.41 17.99
C ASP A 202 -15.46 14.29 18.07
N LYS A 203 -15.88 13.05 17.80
CA LYS A 203 -14.98 11.89 17.75
C LYS A 203 -14.03 11.98 16.56
N ASP A 204 -14.53 12.39 15.40
CA ASP A 204 -13.72 12.59 14.20
C ASP A 204 -12.76 13.76 14.40
N ARG A 205 -13.23 14.83 15.03
CA ARG A 205 -12.40 15.99 15.38
C ARG A 205 -11.19 15.57 16.21
N ARG A 206 -11.40 14.82 17.31
CA ARG A 206 -10.30 14.36 18.18
C ARG A 206 -9.27 13.49 17.46
N ARG A 207 -9.69 12.69 16.47
CA ARG A 207 -8.81 11.72 15.80
C ARG A 207 -8.16 12.25 14.53
N HIS A 208 -8.85 13.12 13.81
CA HIS A 208 -8.50 13.49 12.43
C HIS A 208 -8.26 14.98 12.22
N ALA A 209 -8.53 15.85 13.19
CA ALA A 209 -8.29 17.30 13.04
C ALA A 209 -6.81 17.61 12.77
N ALA A 210 -5.89 17.11 13.59
CA ALA A 210 -4.46 17.38 13.40
C ALA A 210 -3.90 16.78 12.08
N PRO A 211 -4.15 15.51 11.73
CA PRO A 211 -3.73 14.97 10.43
C PRO A 211 -4.35 15.69 9.23
N SER A 212 -5.63 16.08 9.31
CA SER A 212 -6.28 16.79 8.21
C SER A 212 -5.76 18.22 8.07
N ALA A 213 -5.48 18.91 9.18
CA ALA A 213 -4.82 20.22 9.14
C ALA A 213 -3.46 20.14 8.43
N ARG A 214 -2.63 19.15 8.78
CA ARG A 214 -1.34 18.91 8.10
C ARG A 214 -1.50 18.63 6.61
N ALA A 215 -2.56 17.92 6.21
CA ALA A 215 -2.85 17.73 4.79
C ALA A 215 -3.17 19.06 4.08
N TRP A 216 -3.90 19.96 4.74
CA TRP A 216 -4.20 21.29 4.19
C TRP A 216 -2.99 22.21 4.14
N ASP A 217 -2.04 22.08 5.07
CA ASP A 217 -0.79 22.86 5.07
C ASP A 217 0.04 22.60 3.80
N ALA A 218 -0.07 21.40 3.20
CA ALA A 218 0.61 21.08 1.93
C ALA A 218 0.18 22.01 0.77
N LEU A 219 -1.04 22.56 0.81
CA LEU A 219 -1.51 23.55 -0.18
C LEU A 219 -0.76 24.88 -0.09
N MET A 220 -0.06 25.18 1.02
CA MET A 220 0.71 26.43 1.20
C MET A 220 2.04 26.41 0.45
N VAL A 221 2.53 25.22 0.13
CA VAL A 221 3.90 25.01 -0.36
C VAL A 221 3.95 24.32 -1.72
N THR A 222 2.79 24.15 -2.37
CA THR A 222 2.65 23.44 -3.66
C THR A 222 2.02 24.31 -4.73
N ASP A 223 2.27 23.95 -5.98
CA ASP A 223 1.77 24.64 -7.16
C ASP A 223 0.57 23.93 -7.81
N LEU A 224 0.43 22.62 -7.61
CA LEU A 224 -0.63 21.80 -8.20
C LEU A 224 -1.08 20.70 -7.23
N VAL A 225 -2.37 20.37 -7.27
CA VAL A 225 -2.96 19.30 -6.46
C VAL A 225 -3.23 18.07 -7.31
N LEU A 226 -2.75 16.92 -6.84
CA LEU A 226 -3.17 15.60 -7.32
C LEU A 226 -4.27 15.08 -6.39
N LEU A 227 -5.53 15.18 -6.82
CA LEU A 227 -6.66 14.60 -6.11
C LEU A 227 -6.74 13.11 -6.44
N THR A 228 -6.31 12.25 -5.51
CA THR A 228 -6.31 10.79 -5.71
C THR A 228 -7.62 10.17 -5.26
N ILE A 229 -8.28 9.40 -6.12
CA ILE A 229 -9.48 8.63 -5.80
C ILE A 229 -9.25 7.18 -6.22
N PRO A 230 -9.48 6.18 -5.34
CA PRO A 230 -9.32 4.79 -5.75
C PRO A 230 -10.44 4.40 -6.72
N ALA A 231 -10.11 3.61 -7.74
CA ALA A 231 -11.08 2.91 -8.56
C ALA A 231 -11.87 1.96 -7.65
N GLY A 232 -12.99 2.46 -7.14
CA GLY A 232 -13.92 1.69 -6.34
C GLY A 232 -14.64 0.70 -7.24
N LEU A 233 -14.85 -0.52 -6.74
CA LEU A 233 -15.77 -1.46 -7.37
C LEU A 233 -17.22 -1.03 -7.08
N GLY A 234 -17.58 0.26 -7.27
CA GLY A 234 -18.83 0.85 -6.83
C GLY A 234 -19.01 2.33 -7.20
N PHE A 235 -20.09 2.92 -6.68
CA PHE A 235 -20.33 4.37 -6.70
C PHE A 235 -19.27 5.12 -5.88
N VAL A 236 -19.06 6.40 -6.18
CA VAL A 236 -18.23 7.27 -5.31
C VAL A 236 -18.94 7.43 -3.98
N GLU A 237 -18.29 7.00 -2.89
CA GLU A 237 -18.84 7.15 -1.55
C GLU A 237 -19.11 8.64 -1.24
N PRO A 238 -20.19 8.97 -0.52
CA PRO A 238 -20.49 10.36 -0.17
C PRO A 238 -19.32 11.09 0.50
N GLU A 239 -18.53 10.37 1.30
CA GLU A 239 -17.31 10.87 1.92
C GLU A 239 -16.26 11.29 0.89
N GLN A 240 -16.04 10.48 -0.14
CA GLN A 240 -15.09 10.79 -1.21
C GLN A 240 -15.57 11.98 -2.06
N LYS A 241 -16.89 12.08 -2.33
CA LYS A 241 -17.48 13.26 -2.99
C LYS A 241 -17.27 14.52 -2.16
N ALA A 242 -17.45 14.43 -0.84
CA ALA A 242 -17.24 15.55 0.07
C ALA A 242 -15.77 15.98 0.13
N VAL A 243 -14.83 15.02 0.22
CA VAL A 243 -13.38 15.29 0.16
C VAL A 243 -13.00 15.94 -1.17
N ALA A 244 -13.49 15.43 -2.30
CA ALA A 244 -13.21 16.00 -3.61
C ALA A 244 -13.70 17.46 -3.73
N ARG A 245 -14.92 17.75 -3.26
CA ARG A 245 -15.46 19.11 -3.20
C ARG A 245 -14.59 20.03 -2.35
N GLU A 246 -14.21 19.58 -1.15
CA GLU A 246 -13.40 20.38 -0.23
C GLU A 246 -11.99 20.65 -0.78
N VAL A 247 -11.34 19.63 -1.36
CA VAL A 247 -10.02 19.77 -1.98
C VAL A 247 -10.07 20.78 -3.12
N VAL A 248 -11.05 20.64 -4.02
CA VAL A 248 -11.21 21.54 -5.18
C VAL A 248 -11.58 22.96 -4.74
N HIS A 249 -12.44 23.10 -3.73
CA HIS A 249 -12.77 24.39 -3.15
C HIS A 249 -11.54 25.09 -2.57
N ARG A 250 -10.73 24.40 -1.75
CA ARG A 250 -9.52 24.99 -1.18
C ARG A 250 -8.44 25.30 -2.21
N ALA A 251 -8.30 24.46 -3.23
CA ALA A 251 -7.37 24.71 -4.33
C ALA A 251 -7.80 25.92 -5.18
N SER A 252 -9.11 26.10 -5.42
CA SER A 252 -9.61 27.22 -6.20
C SER A 252 -9.44 28.57 -5.49
N LEU A 253 -9.55 28.61 -4.15
CA LEU A 253 -9.20 29.79 -3.34
C LEU A 253 -7.76 30.26 -3.56
N ARG A 254 -6.88 29.37 -4.02
CA ARG A 254 -5.47 29.63 -4.30
C ARG A 254 -5.13 29.66 -5.79
N LYS A 255 -6.14 29.54 -6.66
CA LYS A 255 -5.98 29.44 -8.12
C LYS A 255 -5.03 28.30 -8.53
N MET A 256 -5.01 27.21 -7.76
CA MET A 256 -4.19 26.05 -8.05
C MET A 256 -4.94 25.07 -8.96
N PRO A 257 -4.31 24.56 -10.03
CA PRO A 257 -4.91 23.49 -10.83
C PRO A 257 -5.03 22.21 -9.99
N VAL A 258 -6.16 21.51 -10.18
CA VAL A 258 -6.41 20.19 -9.58
C VAL A 258 -6.45 19.16 -10.70
N VAL A 259 -5.66 18.10 -10.56
CA VAL A 259 -5.66 16.95 -11.46
C VAL A 259 -6.26 15.77 -10.71
N LEU A 260 -7.32 15.18 -11.26
CA LEU A 260 -7.93 13.98 -10.70
C LEU A 260 -7.12 12.77 -11.14
N VAL A 261 -6.64 11.99 -10.18
CA VAL A 261 -5.92 10.74 -10.41
C VAL A 261 -6.76 9.59 -9.89
N ILE A 262 -7.31 8.80 -10.81
CA ILE A 262 -8.01 7.56 -10.48
C ILE A 262 -6.94 6.47 -10.29
N THR A 263 -6.79 5.96 -9.06
CA THR A 263 -5.77 4.97 -8.71
C THR A 263 -6.34 3.55 -8.68
N MET A 264 -5.50 2.52 -8.54
CA MET A 264 -5.93 1.12 -8.42
C MET A 264 -6.72 0.56 -9.61
N MET A 265 -6.46 1.06 -10.83
CA MET A 265 -7.14 0.58 -12.05
C MET A 265 -6.93 -0.91 -12.34
N ASP A 266 -5.94 -1.55 -11.74
CA ASP A 266 -5.74 -3.01 -11.77
C ASP A 266 -6.93 -3.80 -11.21
N LYS A 267 -7.79 -3.19 -10.40
CA LYS A 267 -9.00 -3.84 -9.86
C LYS A 267 -10.14 -3.91 -10.88
N VAL A 268 -10.10 -3.10 -11.94
CA VAL A 268 -11.17 -3.01 -12.94
C VAL A 268 -11.00 -4.09 -14.02
N GLN A 269 -11.21 -5.35 -13.64
CA GLN A 269 -10.95 -6.52 -14.50
C GLN A 269 -12.22 -7.10 -15.15
N THR A 270 -13.33 -7.11 -14.44
CA THR A 270 -14.58 -7.76 -14.90
C THR A 270 -15.52 -6.74 -15.58
N PRO A 271 -16.46 -7.18 -16.44
CA PRO A 271 -17.48 -6.29 -17.00
C PRO A 271 -18.25 -5.50 -15.95
N LYS A 272 -18.63 -6.16 -14.84
CA LYS A 272 -19.26 -5.52 -13.68
C LYS A 272 -18.38 -4.43 -13.07
N HIS A 273 -17.08 -4.65 -12.94
CA HIS A 273 -16.18 -3.62 -12.41
C HIS A 273 -16.08 -2.41 -13.35
N ARG A 274 -16.13 -2.63 -14.67
CA ARG A 274 -16.15 -1.54 -15.65
C ARG A 274 -17.41 -0.70 -15.54
N GLU A 275 -18.57 -1.32 -15.40
CA GLU A 275 -19.84 -0.61 -15.17
C GLU A 275 -19.77 0.30 -13.93
N LEU A 276 -19.22 -0.22 -12.83
CA LEU A 276 -19.08 0.54 -11.59
C LEU A 276 -18.06 1.69 -11.73
N TYR A 277 -16.94 1.44 -12.43
CA TYR A 277 -16.00 2.49 -12.80
C TYR A 277 -16.66 3.60 -13.66
N PHE A 278 -17.47 3.23 -14.66
CA PHE A 278 -18.18 4.22 -15.49
C PHE A 278 -19.21 5.01 -14.68
N SER A 279 -19.91 4.36 -13.76
CA SER A 279 -20.82 5.04 -12.82
C SER A 279 -20.06 6.03 -11.94
N MET A 280 -18.91 5.62 -11.40
CA MET A 280 -18.04 6.48 -10.60
C MET A 280 -17.56 7.71 -11.40
N ARG A 281 -17.18 7.51 -12.67
CA ARG A 281 -16.76 8.60 -13.56
C ARG A 281 -17.90 9.56 -13.86
N THR A 282 -19.08 9.04 -14.19
CA THR A 282 -20.30 9.81 -14.43
C THR A 282 -20.66 10.65 -13.21
N ASP A 283 -20.52 10.08 -12.00
CA ASP A 283 -20.73 10.79 -10.75
C ASP A 283 -19.79 11.99 -10.62
N PHE A 284 -18.49 11.83 -10.87
CA PHE A 284 -17.54 12.96 -10.81
C PHE A 284 -17.78 14.01 -11.89
N GLU A 285 -18.11 13.58 -13.12
CA GLU A 285 -18.48 14.47 -14.21
C GLU A 285 -19.74 15.28 -13.86
N SER A 286 -20.74 14.65 -13.24
CA SER A 286 -21.97 15.30 -12.77
C SER A 286 -21.75 16.34 -11.67
N MET A 287 -20.65 16.23 -10.93
CA MET A 287 -20.30 17.21 -9.89
C MET A 287 -19.77 18.52 -10.45
N CYS A 288 -19.43 18.57 -11.76
CA CYS A 288 -18.95 19.76 -12.46
C CYS A 288 -17.81 20.49 -11.70
N LEU A 289 -16.91 19.74 -11.07
CA LEU A 289 -15.77 20.31 -10.35
C LEU A 289 -14.75 20.87 -11.36
N PRO A 290 -14.14 22.05 -11.10
CA PRO A 290 -13.08 22.60 -11.96
C PRO A 290 -11.79 21.78 -11.83
N ILE A 291 -11.70 20.71 -12.61
CA ILE A 291 -10.57 19.79 -12.68
C ILE A 291 -9.85 20.01 -14.02
N ALA A 292 -8.52 20.15 -13.98
CA ALA A 292 -7.70 20.44 -15.15
C ALA A 292 -7.51 19.22 -16.07
N ALA A 293 -7.37 18.03 -15.49
CA ALA A 293 -7.27 16.77 -16.23
C ALA A 293 -7.62 15.56 -15.34
N VAL A 294 -7.93 14.44 -15.99
CA VAL A 294 -8.18 13.16 -15.34
C VAL A 294 -7.15 12.14 -15.85
N HIS A 295 -6.45 11.47 -14.95
CA HIS A 295 -5.51 10.40 -15.26
C HIS A 295 -5.87 9.12 -14.54
N GLU A 296 -5.80 8.01 -15.27
CA GLU A 296 -6.02 6.67 -14.76
C GLU A 296 -4.68 6.00 -14.50
N THR A 297 -4.48 5.46 -13.29
CA THR A 297 -3.20 4.88 -12.89
C THR A 297 -3.39 3.58 -12.14
N SER A 298 -2.44 2.66 -12.33
CA SER A 298 -2.27 1.52 -11.45
C SER A 298 -0.79 1.35 -11.10
N VAL A 299 -0.51 1.44 -9.80
CA VAL A 299 0.83 1.14 -9.26
C VAL A 299 1.14 -0.35 -9.39
N LYS A 300 0.16 -1.23 -9.17
CA LYS A 300 0.36 -2.69 -9.27
C LYS A 300 0.42 -3.20 -10.71
N GLY A 301 -0.38 -2.60 -11.59
CA GLY A 301 -0.42 -2.90 -13.02
C GLY A 301 0.62 -2.14 -13.84
N CYS A 302 1.43 -1.29 -13.21
CA CYS A 302 2.45 -0.45 -13.85
C CYS A 302 1.92 0.36 -15.05
N SER A 303 0.68 0.85 -14.96
CA SER A 303 0.00 1.57 -16.05
C SER A 303 -0.33 3.01 -15.69
N GLY A 304 -0.31 3.90 -16.67
CA GLY A 304 -0.66 5.33 -16.55
C GLY A 304 0.36 6.21 -15.81
N LEU A 305 1.40 5.64 -15.19
CA LEU A 305 2.40 6.39 -14.42
C LEU A 305 3.29 7.27 -15.30
N LEU A 306 3.69 6.77 -16.48
CA LEU A 306 4.54 7.52 -17.41
C LEU A 306 3.78 8.72 -17.98
N GLU A 307 2.56 8.49 -18.48
CA GLU A 307 1.67 9.53 -18.99
C GLU A 307 1.40 10.62 -17.93
N LEU A 308 1.19 10.21 -16.67
CA LEU A 308 1.03 11.14 -15.57
C LEU A 308 2.30 11.98 -15.34
N LYS A 309 3.49 11.37 -15.34
CA LYS A 309 4.76 12.10 -15.20
C LYS A 309 4.97 13.10 -16.32
N ASP A 310 4.74 12.70 -17.56
CA ASP A 310 4.91 13.55 -18.74
C ASP A 310 3.93 14.71 -18.73
N PHE A 311 2.68 14.45 -18.33
CA PHE A 311 1.67 15.49 -18.15
C PHE A 311 2.06 16.48 -17.05
N LEU A 312 2.54 16.01 -15.90
CA LEU A 312 2.97 16.86 -14.80
C LEU A 312 4.14 17.75 -15.20
N CYS A 313 5.08 17.25 -16.00
CA CYS A 313 6.20 18.06 -16.48
C CYS A 313 5.76 19.32 -17.25
N ARG A 314 4.55 19.34 -17.84
CA ARG A 314 4.01 20.51 -18.56
C ARG A 314 3.59 21.65 -17.63
N TYR A 315 3.34 21.35 -16.35
CA TYR A 315 3.00 22.35 -15.33
C TYR A 315 4.23 22.90 -14.60
N ALA A 316 5.41 22.31 -14.84
CA ALA A 316 6.63 22.73 -14.17
C ALA A 316 7.03 24.14 -14.59
N LYS A 317 7.47 24.93 -13.62
CA LYS A 317 7.94 26.30 -13.82
C LYS A 317 9.47 26.31 -13.88
N PRO A 318 10.10 27.26 -14.60
CA PRO A 318 11.53 27.46 -14.50
C PRO A 318 11.93 27.70 -13.03
N GLY A 319 12.92 26.96 -12.55
CA GLY A 319 13.35 27.00 -11.16
C GLY A 319 14.55 26.11 -10.91
N GLU A 320 15.40 26.50 -9.98
CA GLU A 320 16.58 25.71 -9.60
C GLU A 320 16.16 24.42 -8.90
N TRP A 321 16.87 23.33 -9.22
CA TRP A 321 16.70 22.06 -8.54
C TRP A 321 17.06 22.17 -7.06
N GLU A 322 16.15 21.68 -6.22
CA GLU A 322 16.31 21.63 -4.76
C GLU A 322 17.09 20.39 -4.32
N PHE A 323 17.06 19.32 -5.13
CA PHE A 323 17.59 18.01 -4.80
C PHE A 323 18.64 17.54 -5.80
N PHE A 324 19.51 16.61 -5.41
CA PHE A 324 20.40 15.97 -6.37
C PHE A 324 19.60 15.10 -7.34
N ARG A 325 20.13 14.89 -8.56
CA ARG A 325 19.46 14.13 -9.62
C ARG A 325 18.92 12.76 -9.18
N ASN A 326 19.69 12.06 -8.34
CA ASN A 326 19.40 10.71 -7.86
C ASN A 326 18.82 10.67 -6.44
N GLU A 327 18.49 11.84 -5.88
CA GLU A 327 17.90 11.95 -4.55
C GLU A 327 16.38 11.87 -4.68
N ALA A 328 15.80 10.88 -4.01
CA ALA A 328 14.36 10.61 -4.08
C ALA A 328 13.58 11.24 -2.91
N THR A 329 14.25 11.69 -1.85
CA THR A 329 13.63 12.25 -0.64
C THR A 329 14.66 13.02 0.16
N ASP A 330 14.22 14.01 0.94
CA ASP A 330 15.01 14.69 1.97
C ASP A 330 15.02 13.94 3.32
N ALA A 331 14.26 12.85 3.42
CA ALA A 331 14.17 12.05 4.62
C ALA A 331 15.54 11.40 4.95
N THR A 332 15.94 11.50 6.21
CA THR A 332 17.17 10.87 6.67
C THR A 332 17.06 9.34 6.58
N THR A 333 18.19 8.63 6.58
CA THR A 333 18.18 7.15 6.64
C THR A 333 17.40 6.64 7.86
N VAL A 334 17.43 7.37 8.99
CA VAL A 334 16.66 7.05 10.19
C VAL A 334 15.16 7.16 9.93
N ASP A 335 14.72 8.24 9.28
CA ASP A 335 13.31 8.46 8.97
C ASP A 335 12.79 7.43 7.97
N ARG A 336 13.58 7.14 6.93
CA ARG A 336 13.27 6.07 5.97
C ARG A 336 13.12 4.72 6.67
N LEU A 337 14.07 4.36 7.54
CA LEU A 337 13.97 3.12 8.30
C LEU A 337 12.75 3.10 9.23
N SER A 338 12.45 4.23 9.87
CA SER A 338 11.29 4.42 10.72
C SER A 338 9.99 4.17 9.96
N GLU A 339 9.88 4.68 8.74
CA GLU A 339 8.73 4.45 7.86
C GLU A 339 8.64 2.99 7.40
N LEU A 340 9.75 2.34 7.06
CA LEU A 340 9.76 0.91 6.71
C LEU A 340 9.31 0.02 7.89
N LEU A 341 9.79 0.31 9.10
CA LEU A 341 9.34 -0.36 10.32
C LEU A 341 7.87 -0.11 10.60
N ARG A 342 7.41 1.13 10.41
CA ARG A 342 6.01 1.51 10.55
C ARG A 342 5.12 0.65 9.63
N GLN A 343 5.50 0.48 8.36
CA GLN A 343 4.78 -0.43 7.45
C GLN A 343 4.73 -1.85 7.98
N CYS A 344 5.86 -2.39 8.47
CA CYS A 344 5.92 -3.74 9.00
C CYS A 344 4.95 -3.93 10.18
N PHE A 345 4.86 -2.94 11.08
CA PHE A 345 3.89 -2.97 12.18
C PHE A 345 2.45 -2.95 11.68
N PHE A 346 2.15 -2.12 10.67
CA PHE A 346 0.83 -2.06 10.03
C PHE A 346 0.45 -3.36 9.31
N GLU A 347 1.40 -4.16 8.86
CA GLU A 347 1.12 -5.44 8.20
C GLU A 347 0.94 -6.58 9.22
N VAL A 348 1.77 -6.63 10.27
CA VAL A 348 1.88 -7.79 11.17
C VAL A 348 0.98 -7.68 12.41
N LEU A 349 0.87 -6.51 13.03
CA LEU A 349 0.13 -6.33 14.29
C LEU A 349 -1.38 -6.20 14.04
N PRO A 350 -2.27 -6.46 15.01
CA PRO A 350 -3.70 -6.14 14.89
C PRO A 350 -3.98 -4.65 14.66
N HIS A 351 -5.13 -4.32 14.04
CA HIS A 351 -5.46 -2.97 13.57
C HIS A 351 -5.25 -1.86 14.62
N GLU A 352 -5.66 -2.08 15.87
CA GLU A 352 -5.62 -1.05 16.90
C GLU A 352 -4.20 -0.67 17.34
N ILE A 353 -3.26 -1.61 17.30
CA ILE A 353 -1.94 -1.45 17.94
C ILE A 353 -1.07 -0.43 17.21
N PRO A 354 -0.88 -0.48 15.88
CA PRO A 354 -0.10 0.51 15.13
C PRO A 354 -0.54 1.97 15.34
N HIS A 355 -1.82 2.19 15.67
CA HIS A 355 -2.34 3.54 15.92
C HIS A 355 -2.00 4.06 17.33
N GLN A 356 -1.87 3.14 18.31
CA GLN A 356 -1.64 3.43 19.74
C GLN A 356 -0.24 3.05 20.20
N MET A 357 0.68 2.84 19.26
CA MET A 357 2.09 2.63 19.52
C MET A 357 2.92 3.78 18.94
N ARG A 358 4.09 4.00 19.52
CA ARG A 358 5.17 4.78 18.92
C ARG A 358 6.44 3.98 18.93
N HIS A 359 7.31 4.20 17.96
CA HIS A 359 8.65 3.62 17.96
C HIS A 359 9.69 4.70 17.73
N ARG A 360 10.89 4.47 18.25
CA ARG A 360 12.05 5.35 18.08
C ARG A 360 13.29 4.51 17.89
N ILE A 361 14.09 4.85 16.88
CA ILE A 361 15.39 4.22 16.66
C ILE A 361 16.40 4.93 17.53
N ILE A 362 17.07 4.22 18.45
CA ILE A 362 18.10 4.80 19.32
C ILE A 362 19.42 4.92 18.55
N GLY A 363 19.75 3.89 17.77
CA GLY A 363 21.00 3.83 17.05
C GLY A 363 21.19 2.48 16.38
N TRP A 364 22.32 2.36 15.69
CA TRP A 364 22.74 1.13 15.05
C TRP A 364 24.23 0.87 15.26
N THR A 365 24.60 -0.40 15.31
CA THR A 365 25.98 -0.84 15.44
C THR A 365 26.31 -1.81 14.32
N LYS A 366 27.41 -1.57 13.60
CA LYS A 366 27.89 -2.49 12.56
C LYS A 366 28.78 -3.53 13.22
N LYS A 367 28.41 -4.82 13.09
CA LYS A 367 29.21 -5.95 13.59
C LYS A 367 30.29 -6.31 12.58
N ASP A 368 31.34 -6.99 13.06
CA ASP A 368 32.45 -7.48 12.22
C ASP A 368 31.98 -8.45 11.12
N SER A 369 30.86 -9.13 11.35
CA SER A 369 30.19 -9.99 10.36
C SER A 369 29.55 -9.24 9.18
N GLY A 370 29.61 -7.90 9.18
CA GLY A 370 28.98 -7.03 8.18
C GLY A 370 27.49 -6.75 8.43
N THR A 371 26.89 -7.34 9.47
CA THR A 371 25.49 -7.11 9.84
C THR A 371 25.35 -5.83 10.66
N THR A 372 24.42 -4.96 10.28
CA THR A 372 24.03 -3.78 11.05
C THR A 372 22.90 -4.12 12.00
N GLU A 373 23.16 -4.03 13.30
CA GLU A 373 22.16 -4.22 14.35
C GLU A 373 21.51 -2.87 14.69
N ILE A 374 20.19 -2.82 14.62
CA ILE A 374 19.39 -1.62 14.85
C ILE A 374 18.60 -1.79 16.14
N ILE A 375 18.79 -0.85 17.06
CA ILE A 375 18.11 -0.83 18.36
C ILE A 375 16.93 0.12 18.27
N THR A 376 15.73 -0.42 18.48
CA THR A 376 14.46 0.32 18.39
C THR A 376 13.67 0.20 19.68
N GLU A 377 13.30 1.32 20.28
CA GLU A 377 12.35 1.36 21.38
C GLU A 377 10.93 1.42 20.84
N VAL A 378 10.02 0.73 21.52
CA VAL A 378 8.60 0.70 21.18
C VAL A 378 7.78 1.01 22.42
N PHE A 379 6.94 2.03 22.35
CA PHE A 379 6.12 2.50 23.45
C PHE A 379 4.65 2.12 23.21
N PHE A 380 4.02 1.57 24.24
CA PHE A 380 2.62 1.16 24.23
C PHE A 380 1.82 1.86 25.33
N ASP A 381 0.58 2.22 25.00
CA ASP A 381 -0.37 2.79 25.98
C ASP A 381 -0.88 1.74 26.97
N ARG A 382 -0.94 0.47 26.56
CA ARG A 382 -1.55 -0.63 27.34
C ARG A 382 -0.62 -1.84 27.41
N PRO A 383 -0.50 -2.51 28.58
CA PRO A 383 0.28 -3.74 28.72
C PRO A 383 -0.17 -4.84 27.74
N ALA A 384 -1.47 -4.95 27.48
CA ALA A 384 -2.03 -5.92 26.53
C ALA A 384 -1.43 -5.80 25.12
N TYR A 385 -1.18 -4.58 24.65
CA TYR A 385 -0.58 -4.36 23.33
C TYR A 385 0.88 -4.76 23.29
N MET A 386 1.62 -4.52 24.38
CA MET A 386 2.99 -4.98 24.53
C MET A 386 3.08 -6.52 24.47
N PHE A 387 2.16 -7.24 25.13
CA PHE A 387 2.14 -8.71 25.06
C PHE A 387 1.85 -9.23 23.65
N ILE A 388 0.93 -8.60 22.92
CA ILE A 388 0.64 -8.96 21.52
C ILE A 388 1.82 -8.64 20.60
N PHE A 389 2.53 -7.54 20.85
CA PHE A 389 3.74 -7.20 20.11
C PHE A 389 4.81 -8.29 20.28
N TYR A 390 5.07 -8.72 21.53
CA TYR A 390 6.03 -9.78 21.80
C TYR A 390 5.63 -11.13 21.20
N SER A 391 4.34 -11.48 21.17
CA SER A 391 3.88 -12.72 20.53
C SER A 391 4.04 -12.72 19.00
N LYS A 392 4.26 -11.55 18.39
CA LYS A 392 4.51 -11.37 16.95
C LYS A 392 5.93 -10.92 16.63
N LEU A 393 6.84 -10.88 17.61
CA LEU A 393 8.17 -10.29 17.46
C LEU A 393 8.98 -10.93 16.34
N GLU A 394 8.96 -12.26 16.23
CA GLU A 394 9.68 -12.99 15.18
C GLU A 394 9.18 -12.61 13.78
N ALA A 395 7.87 -12.55 13.59
CA ALA A 395 7.26 -12.15 12.32
C ALA A 395 7.59 -10.68 11.97
N ILE A 396 7.61 -9.79 12.96
CA ILE A 396 8.00 -8.39 12.80
C ILE A 396 9.47 -8.30 12.37
N CYS A 397 10.38 -8.96 13.08
CA CYS A 397 11.81 -8.97 12.76
C CYS A 397 12.06 -9.50 11.34
N TYR A 398 11.46 -10.64 11.00
CA TYR A 398 11.59 -11.24 9.67
C TYR A 398 11.08 -10.30 8.57
N ARG A 399 9.93 -9.67 8.77
CA ARG A 399 9.35 -8.75 7.79
C ARG A 399 10.18 -7.48 7.65
N ALA A 400 10.59 -6.88 8.77
CA ALA A 400 11.44 -5.70 8.81
C ALA A 400 12.77 -5.94 8.09
N GLN A 401 13.42 -7.06 8.37
CA GLN A 401 14.66 -7.45 7.69
C GLN A 401 14.46 -7.51 6.17
N ARG A 402 13.47 -8.26 5.68
CA ARG A 402 13.26 -8.41 4.22
C ARG A 402 12.96 -7.09 3.51
N VAL A 403 12.19 -6.21 4.14
CA VAL A 403 11.82 -4.91 3.56
C VAL A 403 13.05 -3.98 3.55
N VAL A 404 13.80 -3.92 4.64
CA VAL A 404 14.96 -3.01 4.76
C VAL A 404 16.14 -3.48 3.92
N GLU A 405 16.41 -4.79 3.86
CA GLU A 405 17.49 -5.34 3.02
C GLU A 405 17.24 -5.06 1.53
N ARG A 406 15.96 -5.08 1.10
CA ARG A 406 15.56 -4.74 -0.27
C ARG A 406 15.82 -3.27 -0.58
N GLU A 407 15.50 -2.36 0.34
CA GLU A 407 15.52 -0.91 0.08
C GLU A 407 16.86 -0.25 0.37
N LEU A 408 17.54 -0.65 1.45
CA LEU A 408 18.80 -0.01 1.91
C LEU A 408 20.06 -0.80 1.54
N LYS A 409 19.93 -1.97 0.91
CA LYS A 409 21.04 -2.84 0.46
C LYS A 409 22.07 -3.11 1.57
N GLY A 410 21.84 -4.16 2.35
CA GLY A 410 22.73 -4.57 3.44
C GLY A 410 22.19 -5.78 4.17
N ARG A 411 22.86 -6.19 5.26
CA ARG A 411 22.34 -7.19 6.21
C ARG A 411 21.93 -6.48 7.48
N TYR A 412 20.67 -6.64 7.89
CA TYR A 412 20.13 -5.92 9.03
C TYR A 412 19.55 -6.87 10.07
N ARG A 413 19.77 -6.54 11.35
CA ARG A 413 19.15 -7.22 12.48
C ARG A 413 18.43 -6.19 13.35
N PHE A 414 17.20 -6.49 13.75
CA PHE A 414 16.42 -5.61 14.60
C PHE A 414 16.39 -6.13 16.03
N VAL A 415 16.63 -5.22 16.97
CA VAL A 415 16.48 -5.45 18.41
C VAL A 415 15.43 -4.47 18.92
N PHE A 416 14.34 -5.00 19.44
CA PHE A 416 13.23 -4.20 19.96
C PHE A 416 13.22 -4.19 21.49
N GLN A 417 13.09 -3.01 22.07
CA GLN A 417 12.89 -2.81 23.50
C GLN A 417 11.51 -2.19 23.71
N ALA A 418 10.56 -2.95 24.28
CA ALA A 418 9.21 -2.46 24.49
C ALA A 418 9.03 -1.88 25.90
N PHE A 419 8.38 -0.72 25.98
CA PHE A 419 8.06 0.00 27.21
C PHE A 419 6.57 0.31 27.30
N ILE A 420 6.03 0.36 28.51
CA ILE A 420 4.70 0.87 28.78
C ILE A 420 4.83 2.37 29.09
N ALA A 421 4.07 3.21 28.40
CA ALA A 421 4.01 4.64 28.62
C ALA A 421 2.64 4.99 29.25
N PRO A 422 2.47 4.83 30.59
CA PRO A 422 1.20 5.13 31.25
C PRO A 422 0.96 6.65 31.24
N GLY A 423 -0.14 7.09 30.64
CA GLY A 423 -0.46 8.51 30.41
C GLY A 423 -0.84 8.84 28.96
N GLY A 424 -0.77 7.85 28.08
CA GLY A 424 -0.99 8.01 26.65
C GLY A 424 0.27 8.51 25.97
N VAL A 425 0.52 8.06 24.76
CA VAL A 425 1.49 8.68 23.87
C VAL A 425 0.97 10.08 23.48
N SER A 426 1.15 11.05 24.37
CA SER A 426 0.99 12.48 24.12
C SER A 426 2.31 13.04 23.61
N SER A 427 2.23 14.01 22.70
CA SER A 427 3.32 14.57 21.90
C SER A 427 4.44 15.21 22.76
N ARG A 428 5.62 14.61 22.73
CA ARG A 428 6.89 15.34 22.73
C ARG A 428 7.82 14.66 21.74
#